data_AF-A0A1M5C059-F1
#
_entry.id   AF-A0A1M5C059-F1
#
_cell.length_a   1.000
_cell.length_b   1.000
_cell.length_c   1.000
_cell.angle_alpha   90.00
_cell.angle_beta   90.00
_cell.angle_gamma   90.00
#
_symmetry.space_group_name_H-M   'P 1'
#
loop_
_entity.id
_entity.type
_entity.pdbx_description
1 polymer ?
#
loop_
_entity_poly.entity_id
_entity_poly.type
_entity_poly.pdbx_seq_one_letter_code
_entity_poly.pdbx_strand_id
1 'polypeptide(L)'
;MNEVCIEEIDNFTIEELSQYVFGASDLSHKIAHKKIGEVNTTDLLYLLRHSTYTEIAVLLAIREIETNGFYGHSFKYDDNSITQQDILKELILLPDDFWDYNQRSYHKLKPIAEKNSIHANVSHKIVKQFLELEPQPIVWTKKEINDISYFEIIGILSMFETGKDSVRKLKRAVDEGIKVTLNWKEKIIEIRSKSEIKEHIIPLLTKDPDYLEDFEEIIENEVKILF
;
A
#
# COMPACT_ATOMS: atom_id res chain seq x y z
N MET A 1 -20.72 2.51 -3.87
CA MET A 1 -20.01 3.80 -4.01
C MET A 1 -18.61 3.51 -3.55
N ASN A 2 -17.69 3.16 -4.44
CA ASN A 2 -16.39 2.62 -3.99
C ASN A 2 -15.23 3.38 -4.64
N GLU A 3 -15.46 4.66 -4.96
CA GLU A 3 -14.40 5.60 -5.29
C GLU A 3 -14.54 6.80 -4.34
N VAL A 4 -13.43 7.28 -3.81
CA VAL A 4 -13.38 8.45 -2.91
C VAL A 4 -12.13 9.28 -3.24
N CYS A 5 -12.25 10.60 -3.32
CA CYS A 5 -11.10 11.46 -3.50
C CYS A 5 -10.29 11.57 -2.19
N ILE A 6 -8.97 11.67 -2.28
CA ILE A 6 -8.13 11.79 -1.07
C ILE A 6 -8.42 13.06 -0.23
N GLU A 7 -9.02 14.08 -0.83
CA GLU A 7 -9.48 15.27 -0.12
C GLU A 7 -10.78 15.03 0.67
N GLU A 8 -11.47 13.92 0.41
CA GLU A 8 -12.78 13.57 0.99
C GLU A 8 -12.71 12.44 2.03
N ILE A 9 -11.54 11.81 2.20
CA ILE A 9 -11.38 10.65 3.10
C ILE A 9 -11.31 11.02 4.59
N ASP A 10 -11.32 12.30 4.97
CA ASP A 10 -11.09 12.72 6.35
C ASP A 10 -12.12 12.18 7.36
N ASN A 11 -13.33 11.83 6.90
CA ASN A 11 -14.36 11.21 7.72
C ASN A 11 -14.25 9.69 7.85
N PHE A 12 -13.44 9.04 7.01
CA PHE A 12 -13.14 7.62 7.08
C PHE A 12 -12.04 7.37 8.10
N THR A 13 -11.97 6.13 8.57
CA THR A 13 -10.87 5.60 9.37
C THR A 13 -9.88 4.87 8.46
N ILE A 14 -8.65 4.66 8.95
CA ILE A 14 -7.65 3.89 8.20
C ILE A 14 -8.09 2.42 8.09
N GLU A 15 -8.72 1.88 9.12
CA GLU A 15 -9.21 0.48 9.13
C GLU A 15 -10.32 0.25 8.10
N GLU A 16 -11.21 1.24 7.87
CA GLU A 16 -12.21 1.17 6.80
C GLU A 16 -11.60 1.19 5.40
N LEU A 17 -10.43 1.82 5.24
CA LEU A 17 -9.72 1.92 3.96
C LEU A 17 -8.60 0.88 3.79
N SER A 18 -8.33 0.09 4.82
CA SER A 18 -7.29 -0.95 4.83
C SER A 18 -7.63 -1.99 5.87
N GLN A 19 -7.86 -3.23 5.46
CA GLN A 19 -8.17 -4.27 6.45
C GLN A 19 -6.97 -4.64 7.33
N TYR A 20 -7.32 -5.39 8.38
CA TYR A 20 -6.49 -5.98 9.41
C TYR A 20 -5.09 -6.39 8.95
N VAL A 21 -4.08 -5.83 9.64
CA VAL A 21 -2.68 -6.23 9.46
C VAL A 21 -2.30 -7.19 10.58
N PHE A 22 -1.95 -8.42 10.21
CA PHE A 22 -1.45 -9.42 11.16
C PHE A 22 -0.18 -8.90 11.85
N GLY A 23 -0.18 -8.87 13.19
CA GLY A 23 0.94 -8.35 13.99
C GLY A 23 0.85 -6.85 14.34
N ALA A 24 -0.26 -6.18 14.01
CA ALA A 24 -0.52 -4.82 14.47
C ALA A 24 -0.62 -4.75 16.01
N SER A 25 0.02 -3.74 16.59
CA SER A 25 -0.07 -3.45 18.04
C SER A 25 -1.41 -2.80 18.41
N ASP A 26 -1.78 -2.83 19.69
CA ASP A 26 -2.94 -2.08 20.21
C ASP A 26 -2.90 -0.60 19.83
N LEU A 27 -1.70 -0.01 19.79
CA LEU A 27 -1.51 1.37 19.37
C LEU A 27 -1.74 1.54 17.86
N SER A 28 -1.30 0.60 17.03
CA SER A 28 -1.61 0.61 15.58
C SER A 28 -3.12 0.56 15.36
N HIS A 29 -3.84 -0.31 16.06
CA HIS A 29 -5.30 -0.39 15.99
C HIS A 29 -5.96 0.90 16.47
N LYS A 30 -5.52 1.44 17.61
CA LYS A 30 -6.04 2.71 18.14
C LYS A 30 -5.87 3.86 17.15
N ILE A 31 -4.72 3.93 16.46
CA ILE A 31 -4.49 4.92 15.40
C ILE A 31 -5.43 4.64 14.23
N ALA A 32 -5.56 3.37 13.81
CA ALA A 32 -6.34 3.00 12.64
C ALA A 32 -7.85 3.28 12.78
N HIS A 33 -8.37 3.29 14.01
CA HIS A 33 -9.75 3.65 14.35
C HIS A 33 -10.00 5.17 14.43
N LYS A 34 -8.96 6.01 14.36
CA LYS A 34 -9.15 7.46 14.29
C LYS A 34 -9.72 7.81 12.92
N LYS A 35 -10.56 8.85 12.88
CA LYS A 35 -10.86 9.53 11.63
C LYS A 35 -9.57 10.07 11.02
N ILE A 36 -9.42 9.96 9.71
CA ILE A 36 -8.22 10.37 9.00
C ILE A 36 -7.91 11.86 9.23
N GLY A 37 -8.93 12.72 9.31
CA GLY A 37 -8.74 14.14 9.64
C GLY A 37 -8.18 14.40 11.06
N GLU A 38 -8.17 13.39 11.93
CA GLU A 38 -7.64 13.45 13.30
C GLU A 38 -6.30 12.74 13.46
N VAL A 39 -5.80 12.09 12.40
CA VAL A 39 -4.49 11.42 12.38
C VAL A 39 -3.40 12.48 12.24
N ASN A 40 -2.50 12.56 13.22
CA ASN A 40 -1.39 13.52 13.18
C ASN A 40 -0.11 12.91 12.58
N THR A 41 0.90 13.73 12.33
CA THR A 41 2.20 13.33 11.77
C THR A 41 2.91 12.25 12.60
N THR A 42 2.80 12.29 13.92
CA THR A 42 3.39 11.27 14.81
C THR A 42 2.69 9.92 14.67
N ASP A 43 1.36 9.93 14.52
CA ASP A 43 0.59 8.71 14.23
C ASP A 43 1.03 8.10 12.88
N LEU A 44 1.18 8.92 11.83
CA LEU A 44 1.65 8.48 10.52
C LEU A 44 3.06 7.88 10.60
N LEU A 45 3.98 8.57 11.28
CA LEU A 45 5.34 8.08 11.47
C LEU A 45 5.37 6.75 12.23
N TYR A 46 4.49 6.59 13.24
CA TYR A 46 4.37 5.33 13.97
C TYR A 46 3.95 4.19 13.04
N LEU A 47 2.92 4.38 12.22
CA LEU A 47 2.42 3.38 11.27
C LEU A 47 3.50 2.98 10.23
N LEU A 48 4.20 3.97 9.66
CA LEU A 48 5.28 3.73 8.70
C LEU A 48 6.42 2.90 9.32
N ARG A 49 6.89 3.27 10.51
CA ARG A 49 7.98 2.57 11.21
C ARG A 49 7.66 1.11 11.55
N HIS A 50 6.40 0.83 11.85
CA HIS A 50 5.96 -0.52 12.21
C HIS A 50 5.45 -1.31 11.01
N SER A 51 5.48 -0.72 9.81
CA SER A 51 4.95 -1.34 8.58
C SER A 51 3.51 -1.83 8.76
N THR A 52 2.68 -1.05 9.49
CA THR A 52 1.26 -1.32 9.69
C THR A 52 0.43 -0.32 8.89
N TYR A 53 -0.61 -0.81 8.21
CA TYR A 53 -1.46 0.00 7.33
C TYR A 53 -0.65 0.84 6.32
N THR A 54 0.48 0.31 5.85
CA THR A 54 1.53 1.06 5.14
C THR A 54 1.03 1.79 3.91
N GLU A 55 0.15 1.17 3.12
CA GLU A 55 -0.36 1.80 1.90
C GLU A 55 -1.14 3.09 2.23
N ILE A 56 -2.07 3.05 3.18
CA ILE A 56 -2.80 4.24 3.62
C ILE A 56 -1.86 5.23 4.32
N ALA A 57 -0.92 4.75 5.15
CA ALA A 57 0.04 5.61 5.83
C ALA A 57 0.92 6.39 4.83
N VAL A 58 1.36 5.74 3.74
CA VAL A 58 2.12 6.38 2.65
C VAL A 58 1.28 7.44 1.95
N LEU A 59 0.04 7.10 1.59
CA LEU A 59 -0.91 8.01 0.96
C LEU A 59 -1.11 9.28 1.81
N LEU A 60 -1.38 9.11 3.11
CA LEU A 60 -1.59 10.22 4.03
C LEU A 60 -0.31 11.03 4.29
N ALA A 61 0.85 10.38 4.36
CA ALA A 61 2.14 11.04 4.52
C ALA A 61 2.49 11.93 3.31
N ILE A 62 2.25 11.45 2.09
CA ILE A 62 2.45 12.25 0.87
C ILE A 62 1.51 13.45 0.88
N ARG A 63 0.21 13.24 1.16
CA ARG A 63 -0.79 14.30 1.27
C ARG A 63 -0.39 15.38 2.28
N GLU A 64 0.10 14.95 3.44
CA GLU A 64 0.56 15.83 4.52
C GLU A 64 1.74 16.70 4.06
N ILE A 65 2.74 16.11 3.40
CA ILE A 65 3.90 16.83 2.86
C ILE A 65 3.49 17.81 1.74
N GLU A 66 2.58 17.40 0.85
CA GLU A 66 2.09 18.25 -0.25
C GLU A 66 1.28 19.45 0.26
N THR A 67 0.43 19.23 1.26
CA THR A 67 -0.50 20.26 1.80
C THR A 67 0.23 21.25 2.68
N ASN A 68 1.03 20.75 3.62
CA ASN A 68 1.67 21.59 4.63
C ASN A 68 3.08 22.03 4.20
N GLY A 69 3.64 21.42 3.16
CA GLY A 69 5.02 21.66 2.72
C GLY A 69 6.05 20.87 3.52
N PHE A 70 7.24 20.70 2.93
CA PHE A 70 8.35 20.02 3.60
C PHE A 70 9.24 21.03 4.34
N TYR A 71 9.29 20.93 5.67
CA TYR A 71 10.09 21.81 6.53
C TYR A 71 11.43 21.16 6.94
N GLY A 72 12.29 20.82 5.98
CA GLY A 72 13.63 20.24 6.25
C GLY A 72 14.65 21.19 6.87
N HIS A 73 14.32 22.48 6.97
CA HIS A 73 15.24 23.57 7.28
C HIS A 73 14.66 24.54 8.31
N SER A 74 14.34 24.04 9.50
CA SER A 74 14.10 24.93 10.63
C SER A 74 15.45 25.19 11.34
N PHE A 75 15.95 26.43 11.26
CA PHE A 75 17.15 26.87 12.02
C PHE A 75 17.00 26.67 13.54
N LYS A 76 15.77 26.48 14.00
CA LYS A 76 15.43 25.89 15.29
C LYS A 76 14.88 24.50 14.99
N TYR A 77 15.58 23.45 15.42
CA TYR A 77 15.03 22.10 15.45
C TYR A 77 13.71 22.14 16.22
N ASP A 78 12.59 22.23 15.50
CA ASP A 78 11.27 22.03 16.08
C ASP A 78 10.88 20.57 15.85
N ASP A 79 10.07 20.03 16.76
CA ASP A 79 9.71 18.61 16.75
C ASP A 79 8.99 18.22 15.44
N ASN A 80 8.33 19.19 14.78
CA ASN A 80 7.61 18.97 13.53
C ASN A 80 8.57 18.76 12.34
N SER A 81 9.63 19.54 12.23
CA SER A 81 10.69 19.41 11.23
C SER A 81 11.39 18.05 11.35
N ILE A 82 11.69 17.61 12.57
CA ILE A 82 12.27 16.28 12.82
C ILE A 82 11.31 15.18 12.38
N THR A 83 10.03 15.30 12.74
CA THR A 83 9.01 14.31 12.38
C THR A 83 8.83 14.21 10.86
N GLN A 84 8.85 15.33 10.14
CA GLN A 84 8.76 15.36 8.67
C GLN A 84 10.00 14.74 8.00
N GLN A 85 11.20 14.99 8.53
CA GLN A 85 12.43 14.33 8.07
C GLN A 85 12.37 12.82 8.28
N ASP A 86 11.89 12.39 9.44
CA ASP A 86 11.70 10.98 9.76
C ASP A 86 10.63 10.34 8.86
N ILE A 87 9.52 11.02 8.55
CA ILE A 87 8.54 10.52 7.57
C ILE A 87 9.20 10.31 6.22
N LEU A 88 9.91 11.31 5.68
CA LEU A 88 10.59 11.18 4.37
C LEU A 88 11.61 10.04 4.39
N LYS A 89 12.31 9.86 5.50
CA LYS A 89 13.21 8.72 5.70
C LYS A 89 12.48 7.39 5.61
N GLU A 90 11.42 7.20 6.39
CA GLU A 90 10.69 5.93 6.38
C GLU A 90 10.09 5.63 5.01
N LEU A 91 9.60 6.66 4.31
CA LEU A 91 9.13 6.53 2.92
C LEU A 91 10.25 6.06 1.98
N ILE A 92 11.43 6.70 1.99
CA ILE A 92 12.57 6.30 1.15
C ILE A 92 13.06 4.88 1.45
N LEU A 93 12.89 4.41 2.70
CA LEU A 93 13.34 3.09 3.15
C LEU A 93 12.34 1.96 2.87
N LEU A 94 11.17 2.26 2.32
CA LEU A 94 10.22 1.22 1.93
C LEU A 94 10.83 0.30 0.86
N PRO A 95 10.55 -1.02 0.92
CA PRO A 95 11.05 -1.99 -0.05
C PRO A 95 10.72 -1.63 -1.51
N ASP A 96 11.60 -1.97 -2.45
CA ASP A 96 11.39 -1.66 -3.88
C ASP A 96 10.09 -2.27 -4.43
N ASP A 97 9.74 -3.49 -4.01
CA ASP A 97 8.53 -4.22 -4.41
C ASP A 97 7.23 -3.59 -3.88
N PHE A 98 7.29 -2.80 -2.80
CA PHE A 98 6.15 -1.99 -2.36
C PHE A 98 5.75 -0.97 -3.44
N TRP A 99 6.74 -0.36 -4.11
CA TRP A 99 6.52 0.67 -5.11
C TRP A 99 6.00 0.11 -6.43
N ASP A 100 6.25 -1.16 -6.73
CA ASP A 100 5.69 -1.83 -7.92
C ASP A 100 4.14 -1.83 -7.88
N TYR A 101 3.56 -2.00 -6.68
CA TYR A 101 2.10 -1.96 -6.47
C TYR A 101 1.56 -0.55 -6.20
N ASN A 102 2.42 0.40 -5.82
CA ASN A 102 2.05 1.75 -5.41
C ASN A 102 2.70 2.81 -6.31
N GLN A 103 2.70 2.57 -7.62
CA GLN A 103 3.45 3.38 -8.58
C GLN A 103 3.00 4.84 -8.57
N ARG A 104 1.70 5.11 -8.42
CA ARG A 104 1.20 6.48 -8.39
C ARG A 104 1.77 7.29 -7.23
N SER A 105 1.81 6.67 -6.04
CA SER A 105 2.42 7.23 -4.84
C SER A 105 3.91 7.46 -5.02
N TYR A 106 4.63 6.50 -5.63
CA TYR A 106 6.04 6.67 -5.98
C TYR A 106 6.28 7.90 -6.87
N HIS A 107 5.48 8.08 -7.94
CA HIS A 107 5.63 9.20 -8.85
C HIS A 107 5.40 10.57 -8.20
N LYS A 108 4.53 10.65 -7.18
CA LYS A 108 4.34 11.88 -6.39
C LYS A 108 5.44 12.10 -5.36
N LEU A 109 5.91 11.03 -4.71
CA LEU A 109 6.97 11.10 -3.72
C LEU A 109 8.34 11.42 -4.33
N LYS A 110 8.64 10.90 -5.52
CA LYS A 110 9.96 11.04 -6.15
C LYS A 110 10.42 12.50 -6.28
N PRO A 111 9.64 13.46 -6.83
CA PRO A 111 10.03 14.87 -6.87
C PRO A 111 10.25 15.48 -5.47
N ILE A 112 9.46 15.06 -4.47
CA ILE A 112 9.62 15.50 -3.08
C ILE A 112 10.98 15.02 -2.54
N ALA A 113 11.31 13.75 -2.76
CA ALA A 113 12.57 13.16 -2.34
C ALA A 113 13.78 13.75 -3.11
N GLU A 114 13.67 14.00 -4.41
CA GLU A 114 14.73 14.64 -5.20
C GLU A 114 15.11 16.00 -4.62
N LYS A 115 14.11 16.79 -4.21
CA LYS A 115 14.32 18.12 -3.64
C LYS A 115 14.82 18.09 -2.19
N ASN A 116 14.41 17.11 -1.40
CA ASN A 116 14.53 17.16 0.06
C ASN A 116 15.32 16.00 0.70
N SER A 117 15.82 15.02 -0.07
CA SER A 117 16.46 13.81 0.46
C SER A 117 17.71 14.07 1.31
N ILE A 118 18.38 15.20 1.11
CA ILE A 118 19.48 15.65 1.99
C ILE A 118 19.05 15.82 3.45
N HIS A 119 17.75 15.98 3.72
CA HIS A 119 17.18 16.11 5.07
C HIS A 119 16.69 14.78 5.64
N ALA A 120 16.59 13.72 4.84
CA ALA A 120 16.06 12.43 5.30
C ALA A 120 17.03 11.68 6.24
N ASN A 121 18.26 12.18 6.46
CA ASN A 121 19.28 11.48 7.26
C ASN A 121 19.50 10.02 6.82
N VAL A 122 19.34 9.76 5.51
CA VAL A 122 19.58 8.46 4.86
C VAL A 122 20.89 8.53 4.08
N SER A 123 21.60 7.40 3.96
CA SER A 123 22.82 7.35 3.16
C SER A 123 22.54 7.71 1.70
N HIS A 124 23.46 8.46 1.07
CA HIS A 124 23.34 8.85 -0.34
C HIS A 124 23.13 7.65 -1.28
N LYS A 125 23.70 6.47 -0.96
CA LYS A 125 23.52 5.26 -1.75
C LYS A 125 22.05 4.82 -1.79
N ILE A 126 21.37 4.81 -0.65
CA ILE A 126 19.96 4.40 -0.55
C ILE A 126 19.06 5.43 -1.23
N VAL A 127 19.31 6.73 -1.00
CA VAL A 127 18.58 7.80 -1.70
C VAL A 127 18.71 7.63 -3.22
N LYS A 128 19.93 7.39 -3.70
CA LYS A 128 20.19 7.17 -5.12
C LYS A 128 19.42 5.95 -5.65
N GLN A 129 19.41 4.83 -4.92
CA GLN A 129 18.63 3.65 -5.28
C GLN A 129 17.14 3.97 -5.41
N PHE A 130 16.55 4.66 -4.42
CA PHE A 130 15.15 5.08 -4.46
C PHE A 130 14.84 6.00 -5.66
N LEU A 131 15.71 6.98 -5.93
CA LEU A 131 15.52 7.93 -7.04
C LEU A 131 15.72 7.30 -8.43
N GLU A 132 16.55 6.27 -8.52
CA GLU A 132 16.79 5.51 -9.75
C GLU A 132 15.81 4.33 -9.92
N LEU A 133 14.91 4.10 -8.96
CA LEU A 133 13.90 3.06 -9.04
C LEU A 133 12.98 3.28 -10.25
N GLU A 134 12.77 2.22 -11.01
CA GLU A 134 11.77 2.13 -12.07
C GLU A 134 10.75 1.09 -11.63
N PRO A 135 9.58 1.49 -11.10
CA PRO A 135 8.56 0.55 -10.68
C PRO A 135 8.16 -0.40 -11.81
N GLN A 136 8.15 -1.69 -11.51
CA GLN A 136 7.94 -2.76 -12.48
C GLN A 136 6.46 -3.08 -12.67
N PRO A 137 6.05 -3.56 -13.85
CA PRO A 137 4.72 -4.14 -14.03
C PRO A 137 4.48 -5.31 -13.06
N ILE A 138 3.23 -5.47 -12.61
CA ILE A 138 2.86 -6.59 -11.75
C ILE A 138 2.73 -7.86 -12.58
N VAL A 139 3.48 -8.89 -12.22
CA VAL A 139 3.42 -10.21 -12.86
C VAL A 139 3.08 -11.25 -11.81
N TRP A 140 1.88 -11.78 -11.87
CA TRP A 140 1.47 -12.94 -11.08
C TRP A 140 1.82 -14.21 -11.83
N THR A 141 2.75 -15.01 -11.30
CA THR A 141 3.16 -16.28 -11.90
C THR A 141 2.53 -17.44 -11.16
N LYS A 142 2.87 -18.65 -11.61
CA LYS A 142 2.52 -19.87 -10.88
C LYS A 142 3.02 -19.85 -9.43
N LYS A 143 4.16 -19.22 -9.15
CA LYS A 143 4.71 -19.17 -7.80
C LYS A 143 3.79 -18.37 -6.87
N GLU A 144 3.42 -17.14 -7.25
CA GLU A 144 2.56 -16.27 -6.44
C GLU A 144 1.19 -16.93 -6.18
N ILE A 145 0.59 -17.55 -7.20
CA ILE A 145 -0.66 -18.31 -7.05
C ILE A 145 -0.50 -19.53 -6.13
N ASN A 146 0.59 -20.29 -6.29
CA ASN A 146 0.84 -21.49 -5.50
C ASN A 146 1.12 -21.16 -4.03
N ASP A 147 1.83 -20.06 -3.78
CA ASP A 147 2.05 -19.57 -2.44
C ASP A 147 0.68 -19.37 -1.80
N ILE A 148 -0.23 -18.59 -2.39
CA ILE A 148 -1.58 -18.36 -1.83
C ILE A 148 -2.45 -19.64 -1.74
N SER A 149 -2.49 -20.47 -2.79
CA SER A 149 -3.39 -21.63 -2.88
C SER A 149 -2.99 -22.85 -2.05
N TYR A 150 -1.70 -23.01 -1.72
CA TYR A 150 -1.22 -24.10 -0.84
C TYR A 150 -1.86 -24.03 0.56
N PHE A 151 -2.39 -22.88 0.95
CA PHE A 151 -2.87 -22.60 2.30
C PHE A 151 -4.27 -23.11 2.60
N GLU A 152 -5.13 -23.26 1.58
CA GLU A 152 -6.43 -23.93 1.73
C GLU A 152 -6.28 -25.37 2.24
N ILE A 153 -5.16 -26.00 1.91
CA ILE A 153 -4.88 -27.39 2.25
C ILE A 153 -4.47 -27.54 3.72
N ILE A 154 -3.94 -26.48 4.36
CA ILE A 154 -3.33 -26.55 5.70
C ILE A 154 -4.14 -25.78 6.77
N GLY A 155 -5.05 -24.88 6.37
CA GLY A 155 -5.99 -24.23 7.30
C GLY A 155 -5.37 -23.20 8.25
N ILE A 156 -4.29 -22.53 7.82
CA ILE A 156 -3.59 -21.50 8.62
C ILE A 156 -4.23 -20.12 8.35
N LEU A 157 -5.03 -19.63 9.30
CA LEU A 157 -5.77 -18.36 9.21
C LEU A 157 -4.89 -17.16 8.81
N SER A 158 -3.66 -17.04 9.32
CA SER A 158 -2.78 -15.91 8.97
C SER A 158 -2.34 -15.88 7.50
N MET A 159 -2.29 -17.03 6.84
CA MET A 159 -1.91 -17.13 5.44
C MET A 159 -3.10 -16.89 4.51
N PHE A 160 -4.32 -17.19 4.95
CA PHE A 160 -5.55 -16.80 4.25
C PHE A 160 -5.72 -15.28 4.19
N GLU A 161 -5.48 -14.58 5.30
CA GLU A 161 -5.47 -13.10 5.34
C GLU A 161 -4.37 -12.50 4.45
N THR A 162 -3.24 -13.18 4.29
CA THR A 162 -2.18 -12.77 3.35
C THR A 162 -2.61 -12.90 1.89
N GLY A 163 -3.37 -13.95 1.55
CA GLY A 163 -3.98 -14.10 0.23
C GLY A 163 -4.98 -12.98 -0.06
N LYS A 164 -5.84 -12.68 0.91
CA LYS A 164 -6.83 -11.59 0.85
C LYS A 164 -6.17 -10.24 0.59
N ASP A 165 -5.09 -9.94 1.31
CA ASP A 165 -4.27 -8.73 1.11
C ASP A 165 -3.64 -8.67 -0.30
N SER A 166 -3.12 -9.81 -0.79
CA SER A 166 -2.52 -9.89 -2.13
C SER A 166 -3.54 -9.59 -3.24
N VAL A 167 -4.76 -10.13 -3.15
CA VAL A 167 -5.86 -9.85 -4.10
C VAL A 167 -6.27 -8.38 -4.04
N ARG A 168 -6.27 -7.80 -2.84
CA ARG A 168 -6.60 -6.39 -2.63
C ARG A 168 -5.57 -5.46 -3.29
N LYS A 169 -4.28 -5.74 -3.10
CA LYS A 169 -3.17 -5.04 -3.79
C LYS A 169 -3.27 -5.16 -5.30
N LEU A 170 -3.62 -6.35 -5.81
CA LEU A 170 -3.85 -6.57 -7.23
C LEU A 170 -4.99 -5.69 -7.76
N LYS A 171 -6.11 -5.64 -7.03
CA LYS A 171 -7.27 -4.80 -7.37
C LYS A 171 -6.88 -3.32 -7.38
N ARG A 172 -6.14 -2.83 -6.37
CA ARG A 172 -5.62 -1.45 -6.34
C ARG A 172 -4.73 -1.16 -7.54
N ALA A 173 -3.80 -2.05 -7.86
CA ALA A 173 -2.92 -1.87 -9.01
C ALA A 173 -3.69 -1.75 -10.34
N VAL A 174 -4.72 -2.58 -10.52
CA VAL A 174 -5.64 -2.48 -11.66
C VAL A 174 -6.39 -1.15 -11.67
N ASP A 175 -6.91 -0.71 -10.53
CA ASP A 175 -7.65 0.56 -10.40
C ASP A 175 -6.76 1.79 -10.68
N GLU A 176 -5.46 1.71 -10.37
CA GLU A 176 -4.45 2.71 -10.68
C GLU A 176 -3.97 2.68 -12.13
N GLY A 177 -4.40 1.68 -12.92
CA GLY A 177 -3.97 1.50 -14.30
C GLY A 177 -2.54 0.96 -14.42
N ILE A 178 -1.99 0.38 -13.36
CA ILE A 178 -0.72 -0.35 -13.40
C ILE A 178 -0.91 -1.58 -14.29
N LYS A 179 0.09 -1.87 -15.14
CA LYS A 179 0.04 -3.04 -16.00
C LYS A 179 0.16 -4.31 -15.16
N VAL A 180 -0.91 -5.10 -15.13
CA VAL A 180 -0.97 -6.39 -14.43
C VAL A 180 -1.06 -7.54 -15.45
N THR A 181 -0.25 -8.58 -15.26
CA THR A 181 -0.29 -9.79 -16.07
C THR A 181 -0.28 -11.06 -15.23
N LEU A 182 -1.07 -12.04 -15.65
CA LEU A 182 -1.07 -13.41 -15.14
C LEU A 182 -0.29 -14.30 -16.10
N ASN A 183 0.80 -14.90 -15.62
CA ASN A 183 1.57 -15.92 -16.33
C ASN A 183 1.27 -17.30 -15.74
N TRP A 184 0.36 -18.04 -16.38
CA TRP A 184 -0.11 -19.33 -15.89
C TRP A 184 -0.18 -20.37 -17.02
N LYS A 185 0.46 -21.53 -16.81
CA LYS A 185 0.51 -22.65 -17.77
C LYS A 185 0.87 -22.18 -19.20
N GLU A 186 1.94 -21.40 -19.32
CA GLU A 186 2.46 -20.86 -20.58
C GLU A 186 1.52 -19.85 -21.29
N LYS A 187 0.43 -19.43 -20.65
CA LYS A 187 -0.42 -18.34 -21.10
C LYS A 187 -0.10 -17.07 -20.33
N ILE A 188 -0.01 -15.97 -21.06
CA ILE A 188 0.07 -14.63 -20.50
C ILE A 188 -1.27 -13.95 -20.74
N ILE A 189 -1.96 -13.60 -19.66
CA ILE A 189 -3.25 -12.91 -19.68
C ILE A 189 -3.03 -11.54 -19.05
N GLU A 190 -3.48 -10.49 -19.73
CA GLU A 190 -3.46 -9.14 -19.16
C GLU A 190 -4.71 -8.95 -18.31
N ILE A 191 -4.56 -8.38 -17.11
CA ILE A 191 -5.65 -8.13 -16.18
C ILE A 191 -5.86 -6.61 -16.12
N ARG A 192 -7.03 -6.15 -16.52
CA ARG A 192 -7.38 -4.72 -16.67
C ARG A 192 -8.62 -4.31 -15.88
N SER A 193 -9.31 -5.25 -15.27
CA SER A 193 -10.58 -5.00 -14.60
C SER A 193 -10.82 -5.93 -13.42
N LYS A 194 -11.67 -5.50 -12.47
CA LYS A 194 -12.12 -6.36 -11.37
C LYS A 194 -12.78 -7.66 -11.87
N SER A 195 -13.50 -7.61 -12.99
CA SER A 195 -14.12 -8.78 -13.60
C SER A 195 -13.09 -9.80 -14.06
N GLU A 196 -11.97 -9.36 -14.64
CA GLU A 196 -10.89 -10.26 -15.06
C GLU A 196 -10.12 -10.84 -13.87
N ILE A 197 -10.02 -10.12 -12.75
CA ILE A 197 -9.50 -10.70 -11.49
C ILE A 197 -10.42 -11.84 -11.04
N LYS A 198 -11.74 -11.62 -11.00
CA LYS A 198 -12.72 -12.65 -10.62
C LYS A 198 -12.71 -13.84 -11.57
N GLU A 199 -12.56 -13.62 -12.87
CA GLU A 199 -12.60 -14.69 -13.87
C GLU A 199 -11.30 -15.51 -13.94
N HIS A 200 -10.14 -14.87 -13.81
CA HIS A 200 -8.86 -15.49 -14.11
C HIS A 200 -7.97 -15.76 -12.91
N ILE A 201 -8.13 -15.02 -11.81
CA ILE A 201 -7.26 -15.11 -10.64
C ILE A 201 -7.93 -15.91 -9.52
N ILE A 202 -9.11 -15.48 -9.07
CA ILE A 202 -9.81 -16.09 -7.93
C ILE A 202 -9.97 -17.62 -8.09
N PRO A 203 -10.38 -18.17 -9.24
CA PRO A 203 -10.54 -19.62 -9.42
C PRO A 203 -9.22 -20.41 -9.38
N LEU A 204 -8.07 -19.73 -9.44
CA LEU A 204 -6.75 -20.33 -9.28
C LEU A 204 -6.29 -20.33 -7.81
N LEU A 205 -6.83 -19.44 -6.99
CA LEU A 205 -6.52 -19.35 -5.56
C LEU A 205 -7.28 -20.40 -4.77
N THR A 206 -8.54 -20.63 -5.13
CA THR A 206 -9.45 -21.52 -4.41
C THR A 206 -10.46 -22.23 -5.28
N LYS A 207 -10.93 -23.39 -4.82
CA LYS A 207 -12.12 -24.08 -5.36
C LYS A 207 -13.24 -24.24 -4.34
N ASP A 208 -13.03 -23.81 -3.10
CA ASP A 208 -14.02 -23.88 -2.03
C ASP A 208 -15.00 -22.71 -2.20
N PRO A 209 -16.32 -22.96 -2.34
CA PRO A 209 -17.33 -21.91 -2.44
C PRO A 209 -17.27 -20.87 -1.32
N ASP A 210 -16.97 -21.28 -0.09
CA ASP A 210 -16.96 -20.38 1.07
C ASP A 210 -15.79 -19.39 0.97
N TYR A 211 -14.62 -19.83 0.50
CA TYR A 211 -13.46 -18.96 0.29
C TYR A 211 -13.55 -18.14 -1.00
N LEU A 212 -14.23 -18.63 -2.03
CA LEU A 212 -14.52 -17.87 -3.24
C LEU A 212 -15.32 -16.61 -2.91
N GLU A 213 -16.37 -16.74 -2.11
CA GLU A 213 -17.22 -15.61 -1.70
C GLU A 213 -16.41 -14.55 -0.92
N ASP A 214 -15.56 -14.99 0.01
CA ASP A 214 -14.65 -14.12 0.77
C ASP A 214 -13.71 -13.28 -0.12
N PHE A 215 -13.07 -13.89 -1.13
CA PHE A 215 -12.18 -13.17 -2.04
C PHE A 215 -12.96 -12.21 -2.95
N GLU A 216 -14.14 -12.61 -3.41
CA GLU A 216 -14.99 -11.75 -4.23
C GLU A 216 -15.53 -10.55 -3.45
N GLU A 217 -15.93 -10.75 -2.20
CA GLU A 217 -16.39 -9.69 -1.31
C GLU A 217 -15.29 -8.63 -1.10
N ILE A 218 -14.04 -9.06 -0.93
CA ILE A 218 -12.91 -8.14 -0.78
C ILE A 218 -12.75 -7.27 -2.02
N ILE A 219 -12.80 -7.86 -3.22
CA ILE A 219 -12.70 -7.08 -4.46
C ILE A 219 -13.85 -6.07 -4.58
N GLU A 220 -15.08 -6.48 -4.23
CA GLU A 220 -16.24 -5.61 -4.32
C GLU A 220 -16.22 -4.49 -3.30
N ASN A 221 -15.83 -4.77 -2.05
CA ASN A 221 -15.83 -3.80 -0.95
C ASN A 221 -14.59 -2.91 -0.94
N GLU A 222 -13.55 -3.25 -1.69
CA GLU A 222 -12.33 -2.46 -1.72
C GLU A 222 -12.58 -1.06 -2.29
N VAL A 223 -12.28 -0.05 -1.49
CA VAL A 223 -12.46 1.36 -1.85
C VAL A 223 -11.29 1.83 -2.71
N LYS A 224 -11.60 2.37 -3.89
CA LYS A 224 -10.62 3.04 -4.74
C LYS A 224 -10.41 4.47 -4.24
N ILE A 225 -9.19 4.80 -3.85
CA ILE A 225 -8.83 6.16 -3.45
C ILE A 225 -8.28 6.90 -4.68
N LEU A 226 -9.00 7.94 -5.10
CA LEU A 226 -8.57 8.82 -6.17
C LEU A 226 -7.60 9.84 -5.58
N PHE A 227 -6.32 9.60 -5.83
CA PHE A 227 -5.22 10.50 -5.52
C PHE A 227 -5.04 11.61 -6.57
#